data_AF-A0A7X9DU41-F1
#
_entry.id   AF-A0A7X9DU41-F1
#
_cell.length_a   1.000
_cell.length_b   1.000
_cell.length_c   1.000
_cell.angle_alpha   90.00
_cell.angle_beta   90.00
_cell.angle_gamma   90.00
#
_symmetry.space_group_name_H-M   'P 1'
#
loop_
_entity.id
_entity.type
_entity.pdbx_description
1 polymer ?
#
loop_
_entity_poly.entity_id
_entity_poly.type
_entity_poly.pdbx_seq_one_letter_code
_entity_poly.pdbx_strand_id
1 'polypeptide(L)'
;MRAWMIAFVVAGWCEAVLGAGCTGRIILEDAGTADGIDAGWDGNATGDDGLSADGDPGEPYDRPGDPDVGPDTNSGDDGGGADPGPCPATLAARLRATTISVAPDGVNPSAGGWYSPDTPPILTDGASGARVAWQDVSGRVHVTPLGASDERAGPDLLVESNELRGFATLGQGFAVLVQRNEDQMALVGFDGAGSRVFDVIVVGNNDHASEGDKWIRREWGDNGRLISFEGKYAVYFGHTMNWGAQGEHQGDLLWFYDASGNKVGGNWDWGCSHSLDVRLAWNGSLLGPVCLSDCYPSKAIWFDHRGLELHPEPSGNCAGSSNAELGGLVPTAGGFFVSFVSAEGRASHDVALLQVSNSYQKGEVRWLTDTAGVEEQSVHLAPYGPALFAAWEAGGQRLGALVDGSGSLLIGPEPLALSFNRQTDFASFSNGDVGWAYGSGSELTVYRLRRCP
;
A
#
# COMPACT_ATOMS: atom_id res chain seq x y z
N MET A 1 -32.28 53.67 -3.66
CA MET A 1 -33.67 53.85 -4.15
C MET A 1 -33.69 53.70 -5.66
N ARG A 2 -34.29 52.61 -6.15
CA ARG A 2 -35.04 52.43 -7.42
C ARG A 2 -34.84 50.98 -7.88
N ALA A 3 -35.95 50.27 -7.83
CA ALA A 3 -36.15 48.88 -8.23
C ALA A 3 -36.53 48.79 -9.72
N TRP A 4 -36.89 47.56 -10.13
CA TRP A 4 -37.46 47.09 -11.39
C TRP A 4 -36.40 46.70 -12.45
N MET A 5 -36.48 45.60 -13.21
CA MET A 5 -37.61 44.70 -13.52
C MET A 5 -37.08 43.40 -14.14
N ILE A 6 -37.79 42.30 -13.89
CA ILE A 6 -37.67 40.98 -14.52
C ILE A 6 -38.25 41.03 -15.94
N ALA A 7 -37.65 40.30 -16.89
CA ALA A 7 -38.31 39.91 -18.14
C ALA A 7 -38.04 38.42 -18.46
N PHE A 8 -39.15 37.68 -18.59
CA PHE A 8 -39.25 36.31 -19.06
C PHE A 8 -39.03 36.22 -20.57
N VAL A 9 -38.43 35.13 -21.04
CA VAL A 9 -38.64 34.61 -22.40
C VAL A 9 -39.00 33.12 -22.28
N VAL A 10 -40.18 32.77 -22.78
CA VAL A 10 -40.67 31.40 -22.97
C VAL A 10 -40.94 31.21 -24.46
N ALA A 11 -40.30 30.19 -25.04
CA ALA A 11 -40.70 29.38 -26.19
C ALA A 11 -39.55 28.35 -26.37
N GLY A 12 -39.67 27.03 -26.24
CA GLY A 12 -40.82 26.14 -26.33
C GLY A 12 -40.91 25.57 -27.74
N TRP A 13 -40.12 24.53 -28.08
CA TRP A 13 -40.47 23.51 -29.08
C TRP A 13 -39.80 22.17 -28.71
N CYS A 14 -40.60 21.12 -28.89
CA CYS A 14 -40.41 19.74 -28.49
C CYS A 14 -39.97 18.95 -29.72
N GLU A 15 -38.97 18.09 -29.60
CA GLU A 15 -38.88 16.87 -30.39
C GLU A 15 -38.07 15.82 -29.62
N ALA A 16 -38.70 14.67 -29.44
CA ALA A 16 -38.20 13.52 -28.72
C ALA A 16 -37.45 12.58 -29.67
N VAL A 17 -36.32 12.04 -29.21
CA VAL A 17 -35.81 10.74 -29.69
C VAL A 17 -35.36 9.94 -28.47
N LEU A 18 -35.93 8.74 -28.38
CA LEU A 18 -35.71 7.72 -27.35
C LEU A 18 -34.32 7.07 -27.51
N GLY A 19 -33.65 6.82 -26.39
CA GLY A 19 -32.49 5.94 -26.29
C GLY A 19 -32.28 5.52 -24.84
N ALA A 20 -32.58 4.26 -24.54
CA ALA A 20 -32.61 3.68 -23.20
C ALA A 20 -31.26 3.73 -22.47
N GLY A 21 -31.29 3.93 -21.15
CA GLY A 21 -30.12 3.83 -20.27
C GLY A 21 -30.52 3.81 -18.80
N CYS A 22 -30.45 2.62 -18.21
CA CYS A 22 -30.32 2.26 -16.79
C CYS A 22 -30.77 3.26 -15.71
N THR A 23 -31.92 2.99 -15.08
CA THR A 23 -32.28 3.54 -13.77
C THR A 23 -31.50 2.83 -12.66
N GLY A 24 -30.36 3.40 -12.27
CA GLY A 24 -29.72 3.12 -10.98
C GLY A 24 -30.40 3.95 -9.89
N ARG A 25 -31.00 3.28 -8.91
CA ARG A 25 -31.59 3.91 -7.72
C ARG A 25 -30.46 4.35 -6.80
N ILE A 26 -30.31 5.65 -6.59
CA ILE A 26 -29.46 6.21 -5.54
C ILE A 26 -30.14 5.90 -4.20
N ILE A 27 -29.49 5.08 -3.38
CA ILE A 27 -29.78 4.99 -1.95
C ILE A 27 -28.95 6.10 -1.31
N LEU A 28 -29.64 7.09 -0.74
CA LEU A 28 -29.01 8.02 0.21
C LEU A 28 -28.80 7.20 1.49
N GLU A 29 -27.54 6.88 1.81
CA GLU A 29 -27.23 6.31 3.11
C GLU A 29 -27.34 7.40 4.18
N ASP A 30 -28.04 7.01 5.24
CA ASP A 30 -28.44 7.83 6.36
C ASP A 30 -27.21 8.38 7.09
N ALA A 31 -27.20 9.69 7.32
CA ALA A 31 -26.25 10.31 8.23
C ALA A 31 -26.59 9.79 9.64
N GLY A 32 -25.75 8.88 10.15
CA GLY A 32 -25.89 8.34 11.50
C GLY A 32 -26.00 9.45 12.53
N THR A 33 -27.22 9.69 13.01
CA THR A 33 -27.47 10.47 14.21
C THR A 33 -26.94 9.70 15.40
N ALA A 34 -25.90 10.24 16.03
CA ALA A 34 -25.51 9.86 17.36
C ALA A 34 -26.67 10.18 18.32
N ASP A 35 -27.19 9.16 19.00
CA ASP A 35 -27.97 9.34 20.22
C ASP A 35 -27.68 8.19 21.19
N GLY A 36 -27.36 8.58 22.42
CA GLY A 36 -28.15 8.14 23.56
C GLY A 36 -27.86 6.76 24.16
N ILE A 37 -27.22 6.80 25.32
CA ILE A 37 -27.16 5.75 26.33
C ILE A 37 -28.58 5.37 26.81
N ASP A 38 -28.82 4.06 26.94
CA ASP A 38 -29.40 3.33 28.10
C ASP A 38 -30.65 2.45 27.87
N ALA A 39 -30.62 1.34 28.62
CA ALA A 39 -31.67 0.40 29.02
C ALA A 39 -32.19 -0.62 27.98
N GLY A 40 -31.94 -1.89 28.30
CA GLY A 40 -32.28 -3.04 27.49
C GLY A 40 -33.74 -3.48 27.51
N TRP A 41 -34.05 -4.46 26.65
CA TRP A 41 -35.16 -5.36 26.84
C TRP A 41 -35.01 -6.62 25.96
N ASP A 42 -35.24 -7.78 26.57
CA ASP A 42 -35.30 -9.09 25.95
C ASP A 42 -36.43 -9.20 24.92
N GLY A 43 -36.21 -9.94 23.83
CA GLY A 43 -37.25 -10.19 22.82
C GLY A 43 -36.89 -11.24 21.78
N ASN A 44 -37.37 -12.46 22.03
CA ASN A 44 -37.31 -13.65 21.18
C ASN A 44 -38.41 -13.62 20.09
N ALA A 45 -38.07 -13.86 18.81
CA ALA A 45 -38.95 -14.34 17.71
C ALA A 45 -38.07 -14.53 16.45
N THR A 46 -37.84 -15.72 15.87
CA THR A 46 -38.69 -16.63 15.05
C THR A 46 -39.32 -16.02 13.79
N GLY A 47 -38.98 -16.61 12.63
CA GLY A 47 -39.53 -16.41 11.28
C GLY A 47 -38.38 -16.12 10.32
N ASP A 48 -37.91 -16.99 9.42
CA ASP A 48 -38.52 -18.01 8.54
C ASP A 48 -39.59 -17.48 7.59
N ASP A 49 -39.13 -17.09 6.41
CA ASP A 49 -39.86 -17.10 5.16
C ASP A 49 -38.84 -17.22 4.01
N GLY A 50 -38.65 -18.47 3.59
CA GLY A 50 -37.89 -18.81 2.40
C GLY A 50 -38.57 -18.42 1.10
N LEU A 51 -37.78 -18.45 0.02
CA LEU A 51 -38.24 -18.75 -1.33
C LEU A 51 -37.28 -19.76 -1.97
N SER A 52 -37.84 -20.95 -2.19
CA SER A 52 -37.39 -22.03 -3.08
C SER A 52 -37.04 -21.49 -4.48
N ALA A 53 -35.91 -21.90 -5.08
CA ALA A 53 -35.67 -23.16 -5.77
C ALA A 53 -36.60 -23.38 -6.97
N ASP A 54 -36.02 -23.19 -8.17
CA ASP A 54 -36.35 -23.95 -9.37
C ASP A 54 -35.01 -24.40 -9.98
N GLY A 55 -34.82 -25.71 -10.10
CA GLY A 55 -33.76 -26.32 -10.87
C GLY A 55 -34.34 -26.98 -12.12
N ASP A 56 -33.50 -27.17 -13.14
CA ASP A 56 -33.40 -28.40 -13.95
C ASP A 56 -32.18 -28.32 -14.90
N PRO A 57 -31.75 -29.37 -15.63
CA PRO A 57 -30.42 -29.95 -15.44
C PRO A 57 -29.58 -30.04 -16.73
N GLY A 58 -28.34 -30.50 -16.55
CA GLY A 58 -27.39 -31.13 -17.46
C GLY A 58 -27.49 -30.99 -18.99
N GLU A 59 -26.38 -30.55 -19.58
CA GLU A 59 -25.85 -31.05 -20.86
C GLU A 59 -24.30 -31.05 -20.77
N PRO A 60 -23.60 -32.14 -21.12
CA PRO A 60 -22.14 -32.23 -21.10
C PRO A 60 -21.56 -31.68 -22.42
N TYR A 61 -20.65 -30.71 -22.31
CA TYR A 61 -19.86 -30.26 -23.47
C TYR A 61 -18.59 -31.11 -23.63
N ASP A 62 -18.65 -32.05 -24.56
CA ASP A 62 -17.48 -32.61 -25.23
C ASP A 62 -16.78 -31.51 -26.05
N ARG A 63 -15.48 -31.32 -25.84
CA ARG A 63 -14.61 -30.61 -26.79
C ARG A 63 -13.69 -31.61 -27.49
N PRO A 64 -13.68 -31.63 -28.84
CA PRO A 64 -12.79 -32.48 -29.62
C PRO A 64 -11.35 -31.96 -29.58
N GLY A 65 -10.41 -32.90 -29.63
CA GLY A 65 -8.97 -32.67 -29.53
C GLY A 65 -8.36 -31.87 -30.67
N ASP A 66 -7.20 -31.30 -30.37
CA ASP A 66 -6.27 -30.70 -31.32
C ASP A 66 -4.89 -31.37 -31.10
N PRO A 67 -4.16 -31.76 -32.17
CA PRO A 67 -2.97 -32.60 -32.07
C PRO A 67 -1.66 -31.78 -32.03
N ASP A 68 -0.62 -32.41 -31.47
CA ASP A 68 0.81 -32.20 -31.75
C ASP A 68 1.34 -30.76 -31.83
N VAL A 69 1.83 -30.26 -30.70
CA VAL A 69 2.83 -29.19 -30.66
C VAL A 69 4.21 -29.83 -30.55
N GLY A 70 5.00 -29.75 -31.62
CA GLY A 70 6.38 -30.22 -31.69
C GLY A 70 7.31 -29.44 -30.76
N PRO A 71 8.52 -29.96 -30.48
CA PRO A 71 9.45 -29.33 -29.56
C PRO A 71 10.11 -28.10 -30.20
N ASP A 72 9.72 -26.91 -29.77
CA ASP A 72 10.44 -25.67 -30.04
C ASP A 72 11.77 -25.68 -29.27
N THR A 73 12.85 -25.98 -29.99
CA THR A 73 14.22 -25.76 -29.54
C THR A 73 14.61 -24.32 -29.83
N ASN A 74 14.27 -23.41 -28.92
CA ASN A 74 14.82 -22.06 -28.93
C ASN A 74 14.94 -21.53 -27.49
N SER A 75 15.81 -22.17 -26.71
CA SER A 75 16.33 -21.61 -25.48
C SER A 75 17.30 -20.48 -25.84
N GLY A 76 16.79 -19.25 -25.81
CA GLY A 76 17.61 -18.06 -25.69
C GLY A 76 18.49 -18.20 -24.46
N ASP A 77 19.76 -17.84 -24.63
CA ASP A 77 20.78 -17.80 -23.59
C ASP A 77 20.44 -16.65 -22.62
N ASP A 78 19.62 -16.98 -21.62
CA ASP A 78 19.26 -16.11 -20.51
C ASP A 78 20.50 -15.95 -19.62
N GLY A 79 21.39 -15.04 -20.03
CA GLY A 79 22.62 -14.61 -19.35
C GLY A 79 22.93 -15.39 -18.08
N GLY A 80 23.62 -16.53 -18.24
CA GLY A 80 23.93 -17.48 -17.18
C GLY A 80 24.56 -16.81 -15.97
N GLY A 81 23.70 -16.46 -14.99
CA GLY A 81 24.13 -16.07 -13.66
C GLY A 81 24.87 -17.27 -13.09
N ALA A 82 26.17 -17.10 -12.86
CA ALA A 82 27.00 -18.13 -12.26
C ALA A 82 26.27 -18.72 -11.04
N ASP A 83 26.21 -20.05 -10.95
CA ASP A 83 25.68 -20.74 -9.77
C ASP A 83 26.26 -20.05 -8.53
N PRO A 84 25.44 -19.38 -7.71
CA PRO A 84 25.96 -18.51 -6.68
C PRO A 84 26.52 -19.31 -5.49
N GLY A 85 26.72 -20.63 -5.65
CA GLY A 85 27.37 -21.51 -4.72
C GLY A 85 26.41 -21.97 -3.61
N PRO A 86 26.93 -22.78 -2.65
CA PRO A 86 26.12 -23.30 -1.55
C PRO A 86 25.48 -22.15 -0.76
N CYS A 87 24.24 -22.37 -0.31
CA CYS A 87 23.54 -21.40 0.51
C CYS A 87 24.31 -21.13 1.81
N PRO A 88 24.67 -19.86 2.10
CA PRO A 88 25.26 -19.51 3.38
C PRO A 88 24.33 -19.82 4.55
N ALA A 89 24.89 -20.29 5.67
CA ALA A 89 24.10 -20.70 6.84
C ALA A 89 23.40 -19.52 7.54
N THR A 90 24.00 -18.33 7.53
CA THR A 90 23.48 -17.12 8.19
C THR A 90 22.85 -16.16 7.19
N LEU A 91 21.92 -15.31 7.65
CA LEU A 91 21.32 -14.24 6.86
C LEU A 91 22.35 -13.16 6.55
N ALA A 92 23.23 -12.84 7.51
CA ALA A 92 24.32 -11.88 7.31
C ALA A 92 25.22 -12.25 6.11
N ALA A 93 25.48 -13.54 5.89
CA ALA A 93 26.27 -14.01 4.75
C ALA A 93 25.49 -14.07 3.43
N ARG A 94 24.15 -13.98 3.48
CA ARG A 94 23.26 -13.87 2.30
C ARG A 94 22.98 -12.43 1.89
N LEU A 95 23.27 -11.49 2.77
CA LEU A 95 23.03 -10.07 2.57
C LEU A 95 24.16 -9.45 1.74
N ARG A 96 23.78 -8.77 0.67
CA ARG A 96 24.63 -7.86 -0.11
C ARG A 96 24.15 -6.43 0.09
N ALA A 97 25.10 -5.50 0.10
CA ALA A 97 24.83 -4.07 0.02
C ALA A 97 25.59 -3.48 -1.18
N THR A 98 24.88 -2.75 -2.03
CA THR A 98 25.45 -2.02 -3.17
C THR A 98 25.19 -0.53 -2.97
N THR A 99 26.25 0.28 -2.92
CA THR A 99 26.16 1.73 -2.74
C THR A 99 26.30 2.45 -4.06
N ILE A 100 25.39 3.40 -4.29
CA ILE A 100 25.30 4.25 -5.47
C ILE A 100 25.54 5.69 -4.99
N SER A 101 26.50 6.38 -5.61
CA SER A 101 26.66 7.81 -5.38
C SER A 101 25.54 8.58 -6.10
N VAL A 102 24.94 9.53 -5.38
CA VAL A 102 23.95 10.47 -5.93
C VAL A 102 24.45 11.92 -5.91
N ALA A 103 25.74 12.14 -5.66
CA ALA A 103 26.33 13.48 -5.72
C ALA A 103 26.19 14.11 -7.13
N PRO A 104 26.02 15.44 -7.24
CA PRO A 104 26.06 16.44 -6.17
C PRO A 104 24.75 16.58 -5.39
N ASP A 105 23.70 15.85 -5.76
CA ASP A 105 22.47 15.80 -4.99
C ASP A 105 22.72 15.05 -3.66
N GLY A 106 21.71 15.07 -2.80
CA GLY A 106 21.70 14.29 -1.56
C GLY A 106 20.30 13.74 -1.34
N VAL A 107 20.21 12.52 -0.82
CA VAL A 107 18.94 11.90 -0.45
C VAL A 107 18.36 12.63 0.75
N ASN A 108 17.08 12.98 0.66
CA ASN A 108 16.30 13.43 1.78
C ASN A 108 15.53 12.24 2.37
N PRO A 109 15.98 11.64 3.50
CA PRO A 109 15.23 10.57 4.14
C PRO A 109 14.04 11.09 4.96
N SER A 110 13.96 12.41 5.18
CA SER A 110 13.04 13.03 6.12
C SER A 110 12.39 14.27 5.49
N ALA A 111 11.50 14.02 4.54
CA ALA A 111 10.54 15.01 4.06
C ALA A 111 9.14 14.53 4.44
N GLY A 112 8.29 15.47 4.86
CA GLY A 112 6.95 15.12 5.31
C GLY A 112 6.39 16.02 6.38
N GLY A 113 5.10 15.77 6.65
CA GLY A 113 4.40 16.32 7.78
C GLY A 113 4.86 15.76 9.12
N TRP A 114 4.40 16.38 10.21
CA TRP A 114 4.67 15.91 11.57
C TRP A 114 4.30 14.43 11.78
N TYR A 115 3.25 13.97 11.09
CA TYR A 115 2.73 12.60 11.19
C TYR A 115 3.17 11.67 10.05
N SER A 116 3.95 12.16 9.09
CA SER A 116 4.51 11.37 7.98
C SER A 116 5.94 11.80 7.66
N PRO A 117 6.85 11.86 8.66
CA PRO A 117 8.12 12.58 8.55
C PRO A 117 9.13 11.93 7.60
N ASP A 118 8.90 10.66 7.21
CA ASP A 118 9.83 9.89 6.41
C ASP A 118 9.35 9.82 4.94
N THR A 119 10.27 10.06 4.00
CA THR A 119 10.06 9.89 2.55
C THR A 119 11.17 9.02 1.99
N PRO A 120 11.18 7.76 2.40
CA PRO A 120 12.32 6.92 2.14
C PRO A 120 12.43 6.54 0.66
N PRO A 121 13.63 6.12 0.22
CA PRO A 121 13.77 5.43 -1.05
C PRO A 121 12.85 4.20 -1.12
N ILE A 122 12.18 4.01 -2.26
CA ILE A 122 11.28 2.90 -2.53
C ILE A 122 11.89 2.06 -3.66
N LEU A 123 12.15 0.79 -3.38
CA LEU A 123 12.67 -0.18 -4.35
C LEU A 123 11.51 -0.96 -4.96
N THR A 124 11.60 -1.26 -6.25
CA THR A 124 10.66 -2.15 -6.93
C THR A 124 11.41 -3.06 -7.89
N ASP A 125 10.90 -4.28 -8.08
CA ASP A 125 11.30 -5.16 -9.18
C ASP A 125 10.32 -4.99 -10.36
N GLY A 126 10.79 -5.26 -11.58
CA GLY A 126 9.98 -5.05 -12.78
C GLY A 126 10.52 -5.80 -13.99
N ALA A 127 9.69 -5.90 -15.03
CA ALA A 127 10.04 -6.65 -16.25
C ALA A 127 11.29 -6.08 -16.96
N SER A 128 11.58 -4.79 -16.78
CA SER A 128 12.79 -4.14 -17.33
C SER A 128 13.95 -4.09 -16.31
N GLY A 129 13.88 -4.85 -15.23
CA GLY A 129 14.80 -4.80 -14.10
C GLY A 129 14.33 -3.88 -12.96
N ALA A 130 15.08 -3.94 -11.86
CA ALA A 130 14.77 -3.19 -10.66
C ALA A 130 15.04 -1.70 -10.81
N ARG A 131 14.31 -0.91 -10.02
CA ARG A 131 14.43 0.55 -9.99
C ARG A 131 14.26 1.02 -8.56
N VAL A 132 14.89 2.14 -8.24
CA VAL A 132 14.73 2.81 -6.95
C VAL A 132 14.26 4.24 -7.16
N ALA A 133 13.10 4.57 -6.59
CA ALA A 133 12.63 5.94 -6.48
C ALA A 133 13.18 6.53 -5.18
N TRP A 134 13.75 7.73 -5.21
CA TRP A 134 14.26 8.43 -4.03
C TRP A 134 14.06 9.93 -4.20
N GLN A 135 14.07 10.65 -3.10
CA GLN A 135 13.89 12.10 -3.10
C GLN A 135 15.18 12.81 -2.73
N ASP A 136 15.47 13.93 -3.42
CA ASP A 136 16.58 14.79 -3.08
C ASP A 136 16.23 15.87 -2.03
N VAL A 137 17.26 16.52 -1.47
CA VAL A 137 17.13 17.63 -0.51
C VAL A 137 16.40 18.87 -1.05
N SER A 138 16.17 18.96 -2.36
CA SER A 138 15.37 20.03 -2.98
C SER A 138 13.89 19.65 -3.11
N GLY A 139 13.52 18.41 -2.78
CA GLY A 139 12.16 17.87 -2.90
C GLY A 139 11.89 17.14 -4.22
N ARG A 140 12.81 17.15 -5.18
CA ARG A 140 12.61 16.42 -6.46
C ARG A 140 12.77 14.92 -6.27
N VAL A 141 11.91 14.17 -6.94
CA VAL A 141 12.01 12.71 -7.01
C VAL A 141 12.88 12.30 -8.19
N HIS A 142 13.74 11.33 -7.93
CA HIS A 142 14.62 10.66 -8.87
C HIS A 142 14.18 9.20 -8.96
N VAL A 143 14.11 8.65 -10.17
CA VAL A 143 13.96 7.21 -10.40
C VAL A 143 15.21 6.69 -11.07
N THR A 144 16.01 5.95 -10.31
CA THR A 144 17.28 5.36 -10.75
C THR A 144 17.04 3.93 -11.27
N PRO A 145 17.31 3.63 -12.55
CA PRO A 145 17.31 2.25 -13.03
C PRO A 145 18.53 1.49 -12.49
N LEU A 146 18.32 0.24 -12.09
CA LEU A 146 19.34 -0.63 -11.51
C LEU A 146 19.69 -1.80 -12.42
N GLY A 147 20.97 -2.19 -12.40
CA GLY A 147 21.49 -3.39 -13.05
C GLY A 147 21.27 -4.64 -12.21
N ALA A 148 21.70 -5.79 -12.74
CA ALA A 148 21.54 -7.08 -12.06
C ALA A 148 22.30 -7.17 -10.73
N SER A 149 23.36 -6.36 -10.54
CA SER A 149 24.13 -6.30 -9.28
C SER A 149 23.76 -5.10 -8.40
N ASP A 150 22.59 -4.50 -8.63
CA ASP A 150 22.06 -3.31 -7.93
C ASP A 150 22.85 -2.01 -8.17
N GLU A 151 23.72 -1.97 -9.17
CA GLU A 151 24.42 -0.77 -9.60
C GLU A 151 23.54 0.12 -10.48
N ARG A 152 23.84 1.42 -10.54
CA ARG A 152 23.16 2.36 -11.46
C ARG A 152 23.34 1.91 -12.91
N ALA A 153 22.24 1.63 -13.61
CA ALA A 153 22.23 1.18 -15.00
C ALA A 153 21.95 2.30 -16.02
N GLY A 154 21.66 3.52 -15.55
CA GLY A 154 21.30 4.63 -16.43
C GLY A 154 21.13 5.96 -15.68
N PRO A 155 20.79 7.03 -16.41
CA PRO A 155 20.48 8.33 -15.82
C PRO A 155 19.19 8.27 -15.00
N ASP A 156 19.07 9.17 -14.03
CA ASP A 156 17.84 9.35 -13.27
C ASP A 156 16.75 9.99 -14.15
N LEU A 157 15.54 9.48 -13.97
CA LEU A 157 14.33 10.16 -14.42
C LEU A 157 13.88 11.09 -13.29
N LEU A 158 13.64 12.36 -13.62
CA LEU A 158 13.27 13.38 -12.65
C LEU A 158 11.76 13.62 -12.66
N VAL A 159 11.19 13.71 -11.47
CA VAL A 159 9.78 14.03 -11.26
C VAL A 159 9.70 15.24 -10.32
N GLU A 160 8.99 16.27 -10.76
CA GLU A 160 8.66 17.40 -9.90
C GLU A 160 7.74 16.93 -8.77
N SER A 161 8.16 17.21 -7.54
CA SER A 161 7.50 16.77 -6.33
C SER A 161 7.97 17.62 -5.15
N ASN A 162 7.25 17.50 -4.06
CA ASN A 162 7.72 17.88 -2.74
C ASN A 162 8.07 16.66 -1.90
N GLU A 163 7.40 15.52 -2.10
CA GLU A 163 7.53 14.28 -1.29
C GLU A 163 7.23 13.04 -2.15
N LEU A 164 7.99 11.96 -1.95
CA LEU A 164 7.73 10.64 -2.55
C LEU A 164 6.79 9.83 -1.65
N ARG A 165 5.67 9.36 -2.18
CA ARG A 165 4.63 8.65 -1.40
C ARG A 165 4.31 7.24 -1.91
N GLY A 166 4.86 6.84 -3.06
CA GLY A 166 4.67 5.48 -3.57
C GLY A 166 5.37 5.26 -4.91
N PHE A 167 5.66 4.00 -5.23
CA PHE A 167 6.33 3.62 -6.48
C PHE A 167 5.92 2.19 -6.89
N ALA A 168 5.49 2.00 -8.13
CA ALA A 168 5.16 0.68 -8.67
C ALA A 168 5.48 0.53 -10.14
N THR A 169 5.80 -0.69 -10.56
CA THR A 169 5.94 -1.10 -11.96
C THR A 169 4.64 -1.67 -12.50
N LEU A 170 4.37 -1.47 -13.79
CA LEU A 170 3.22 -2.05 -14.49
C LEU A 170 3.63 -2.39 -15.93
N GLY A 171 3.70 -3.69 -16.23
CA GLY A 171 4.27 -4.17 -17.49
C GLY A 171 5.73 -3.72 -17.64
N GLN A 172 6.04 -3.01 -18.72
CA GLN A 172 7.36 -2.40 -18.92
C GLN A 172 7.47 -0.99 -18.32
N GLY A 173 6.34 -0.35 -17.99
CA GLY A 173 6.31 1.00 -17.43
C GLY A 173 6.34 1.01 -15.90
N PHE A 174 6.21 2.21 -15.35
CA PHE A 174 6.12 2.43 -13.91
C PHE A 174 5.39 3.74 -13.61
N ALA A 175 4.97 3.92 -12.36
CA ALA A 175 4.43 5.18 -11.88
C ALA A 175 4.96 5.51 -10.49
N VAL A 176 5.03 6.81 -10.19
CA VAL A 176 5.31 7.34 -8.84
C VAL A 176 4.09 8.09 -8.32
N LEU A 177 3.81 7.94 -7.03
CA LEU A 177 2.86 8.72 -6.27
C LEU A 177 3.65 9.81 -5.53
N VAL A 178 3.31 11.07 -5.75
CA VAL A 178 4.06 12.20 -5.21
C VAL A 178 3.14 13.25 -4.62
N GLN A 179 3.55 13.82 -3.49
CA GLN A 179 2.97 15.05 -3.00
C GLN A 179 3.54 16.22 -3.80
N ARG A 180 2.71 17.20 -4.17
CA ARG A 180 3.12 18.42 -4.89
C ARG A 180 2.46 19.63 -4.27
N ASN A 181 3.11 20.78 -4.46
CA ASN A 181 2.59 22.07 -4.00
C ASN A 181 2.21 22.01 -2.51
N GLU A 182 1.27 22.83 -2.09
CA GLU A 182 0.83 22.84 -0.69
C GLU A 182 -0.15 21.69 -0.38
N ASP A 183 -0.92 21.24 -1.37
CA ASP A 183 -2.15 20.49 -1.13
C ASP A 183 -2.42 19.29 -2.06
N GLN A 184 -1.51 18.94 -2.96
CA GLN A 184 -1.80 17.96 -4.03
C GLN A 184 -1.16 16.60 -3.77
N MET A 185 -1.90 15.54 -4.09
CA MET A 185 -1.33 14.22 -4.39
C MET A 185 -1.46 13.97 -5.89
N ALA A 186 -0.38 13.56 -6.55
CA ALA A 186 -0.34 13.30 -7.98
C ALA A 186 0.24 11.92 -8.30
N LEU A 187 -0.26 11.31 -9.37
CA LEU A 187 0.25 10.07 -9.94
C LEU A 187 0.90 10.36 -11.30
N VAL A 188 2.17 10.01 -11.44
CA VAL A 188 2.95 10.29 -12.65
C VAL A 188 3.44 8.99 -13.24
N GLY A 189 3.04 8.69 -14.48
CA GLY A 189 3.33 7.43 -15.15
C GLY A 189 4.32 7.58 -16.30
N PHE A 190 5.13 6.55 -16.49
CA PHE A 190 6.18 6.46 -17.51
C PHE A 190 6.11 5.12 -18.23
N ASP A 191 6.49 5.11 -19.51
CA ASP A 191 6.70 3.87 -20.26
C ASP A 191 8.06 3.23 -19.93
N GLY A 192 8.34 2.06 -20.51
CA GLY A 192 9.59 1.35 -20.26
C GLY A 192 10.85 2.07 -20.78
N ALA A 193 10.70 2.99 -21.72
CA ALA A 193 11.78 3.85 -22.20
C ALA A 193 12.00 5.08 -21.30
N GLY A 194 11.15 5.30 -20.29
CA GLY A 194 11.20 6.44 -19.40
C GLY A 194 10.51 7.70 -19.94
N SER A 195 9.70 7.58 -21.00
CA SER A 195 8.88 8.71 -21.48
C SER A 195 7.63 8.84 -20.61
N ARG A 196 7.31 10.07 -20.19
CA ARG A 196 6.10 10.33 -19.41
C ARG A 196 4.85 10.05 -20.24
N VAL A 197 3.98 9.17 -19.74
CA VAL A 197 2.72 8.77 -20.36
C VAL A 197 1.58 9.63 -19.82
N PHE A 198 1.54 9.85 -18.50
CA PHE A 198 0.50 10.64 -17.86
C PHE A 198 1.02 11.35 -16.62
N ASP A 199 0.28 12.38 -16.21
CA ASP A 199 0.54 13.18 -15.02
C ASP A 199 -0.82 13.69 -14.51
N VAL A 200 -1.35 13.05 -13.46
CA VAL A 200 -2.73 13.28 -12.99
C VAL A 200 -2.74 13.68 -11.53
N ILE A 201 -3.52 14.71 -11.21
CA ILE A 201 -3.83 15.08 -9.82
C ILE A 201 -4.87 14.08 -9.31
N VAL A 202 -4.54 13.37 -8.23
CA VAL A 202 -5.44 12.46 -7.54
C VAL A 202 -6.38 13.26 -6.65
N VAL A 203 -5.84 14.10 -5.77
CA VAL A 203 -6.60 15.03 -4.92
C VAL A 203 -5.87 16.38 -4.81
N GLY A 204 -6.58 17.43 -4.39
CA GLY A 204 -6.09 18.81 -4.29
C GLY A 204 -6.36 19.66 -5.53
N ASN A 205 -5.85 20.89 -5.52
CA ASN A 205 -6.02 21.90 -6.57
C ASN A 205 -7.48 22.34 -6.82
N ASN A 206 -8.30 22.33 -5.77
CA ASN A 206 -9.72 22.66 -5.81
C ASN A 206 -10.06 23.71 -4.74
N ASP A 207 -11.33 24.13 -4.67
CA ASP A 207 -11.84 24.97 -3.60
C ASP A 207 -12.13 24.15 -2.34
N HIS A 208 -11.21 24.21 -1.38
CA HIS A 208 -11.31 23.50 -0.09
C HIS A 208 -12.48 23.95 0.78
N ALA A 209 -13.19 25.05 0.45
CA ALA A 209 -14.41 25.44 1.15
C ALA A 209 -15.64 24.61 0.73
N SER A 210 -15.54 23.85 -0.37
CA SER A 210 -16.63 23.01 -0.86
C SER A 210 -16.70 21.68 -0.11
N GLU A 211 -17.89 21.33 0.36
CA GLU A 211 -18.15 20.02 0.95
C GLU A 211 -17.83 18.90 -0.05
N GLY A 212 -17.11 17.89 0.42
CA GLY A 212 -16.64 16.76 -0.38
C GLY A 212 -15.27 16.96 -1.04
N ASP A 213 -14.72 18.18 -1.02
CA ASP A 213 -13.38 18.43 -1.55
C ASP A 213 -12.33 17.67 -0.75
N LYS A 214 -11.27 17.22 -1.45
CA LYS A 214 -10.19 16.40 -0.91
C LYS A 214 -8.84 16.98 -1.28
N TRP A 215 -7.93 17.01 -0.32
CA TRP A 215 -6.58 17.55 -0.52
C TRP A 215 -5.60 16.99 0.54
N ILE A 216 -4.33 17.33 0.38
CA ILE A 216 -3.29 17.02 1.37
C ILE A 216 -3.09 18.20 2.30
N ARG A 217 -3.07 17.95 3.60
CA ARG A 217 -2.57 18.92 4.58
C ARG A 217 -1.25 18.41 5.11
N ARG A 218 -0.17 19.15 4.85
CA ARG A 218 1.19 18.76 5.25
C ARG A 218 1.36 18.68 6.76
N GLU A 219 0.49 19.29 7.55
CA GLU A 219 0.55 19.16 8.99
C GLU A 219 -0.06 17.84 9.50
N TRP A 220 -0.75 17.09 8.63
CA TRP A 220 -1.45 15.83 8.93
C TRP A 220 -0.75 14.64 8.24
N GLY A 221 -1.15 13.43 8.60
CA GLY A 221 -0.59 12.21 8.00
C GLY A 221 -1.12 11.95 6.59
N ASP A 222 -0.23 11.69 5.65
CA ASP A 222 -0.53 11.39 4.25
C ASP A 222 0.33 10.23 3.72
N ASN A 223 0.73 9.33 4.63
CA ASN A 223 1.42 8.09 4.30
C ASN A 223 0.67 7.36 3.18
N GLY A 224 1.42 6.89 2.18
CA GLY A 224 0.86 6.37 0.94
C GLY A 224 1.46 5.05 0.50
N ARG A 225 0.73 4.38 -0.39
CA ARG A 225 1.11 3.17 -1.11
C ARG A 225 0.63 3.24 -2.54
N LEU A 226 1.48 2.74 -3.42
CA LEU A 226 1.21 2.54 -4.83
C LEU A 226 1.65 1.12 -5.19
N ILE A 227 0.73 0.32 -5.72
CA ILE A 227 1.04 -1.00 -6.26
C ILE A 227 0.41 -1.17 -7.63
N SER A 228 0.86 -2.16 -8.39
CA SER A 228 0.13 -2.67 -9.54
C SER A 228 -0.73 -3.88 -9.17
N PHE A 229 -1.90 -3.98 -9.79
CA PHE A 229 -2.81 -5.12 -9.67
C PHE A 229 -3.69 -5.18 -10.92
N GLU A 230 -3.96 -6.39 -11.44
CA GLU A 230 -4.88 -6.59 -12.59
C GLU A 230 -4.69 -5.64 -13.79
N GLY A 231 -3.44 -5.28 -14.13
CA GLY A 231 -3.18 -4.36 -15.25
C GLY A 231 -3.42 -2.87 -14.94
N LYS A 232 -3.59 -2.51 -13.66
CA LYS A 232 -3.90 -1.17 -13.15
C LYS A 232 -2.92 -0.79 -12.03
N TYR A 233 -2.97 0.47 -11.64
CA TYR A 233 -2.39 0.99 -10.41
C TYR A 233 -3.47 1.14 -9.33
N ALA A 234 -3.14 0.78 -8.09
CA ALA A 234 -3.92 1.14 -6.92
C ALA A 234 -3.15 2.19 -6.10
N VAL A 235 -3.81 3.29 -5.77
CA VAL A 235 -3.31 4.34 -4.88
C VAL A 235 -4.06 4.28 -3.55
N TYR A 236 -3.33 4.18 -2.45
CA TYR A 236 -3.89 4.13 -1.09
C TYR A 236 -3.12 5.07 -0.17
N PHE A 237 -3.75 6.12 0.34
CA PHE A 237 -3.06 7.11 1.18
C PHE A 237 -4.03 7.92 2.07
N GLY A 238 -3.47 8.52 3.12
CA GLY A 238 -4.16 9.47 3.98
C GLY A 238 -4.41 10.82 3.32
N HIS A 239 -5.59 11.42 3.51
CA HIS A 239 -5.95 12.73 2.96
C HIS A 239 -6.88 13.49 3.91
N THR A 240 -7.10 14.77 3.60
CA THR A 240 -8.12 15.61 4.23
C THR A 240 -9.36 15.69 3.35
N MET A 241 -10.52 15.79 3.97
CA MET A 241 -11.78 16.09 3.29
C MET A 241 -12.59 17.13 4.07
N ASN A 242 -13.24 18.03 3.35
CA ASN A 242 -14.21 18.96 3.92
C ASN A 242 -15.58 18.27 4.04
N TRP A 243 -16.14 18.23 5.25
CA TRP A 243 -17.46 17.66 5.57
C TRP A 243 -18.51 18.75 5.86
N GLY A 244 -18.37 19.91 5.21
CA GLY A 244 -19.28 21.04 5.33
C GLY A 244 -19.33 21.58 6.76
N ALA A 245 -20.51 21.51 7.38
CA ALA A 245 -20.70 22.00 8.74
C ALA A 245 -19.92 21.22 9.81
N GLN A 246 -19.49 19.99 9.51
CA GLN A 246 -18.67 19.18 10.42
C GLN A 246 -17.19 19.60 10.40
N GLY A 247 -16.79 20.41 9.42
CA GLY A 247 -15.43 20.89 9.26
C GLY A 247 -14.55 19.91 8.49
N GLU A 248 -13.25 20.01 8.70
CA GLU A 248 -12.25 19.22 8.00
C GLU A 248 -11.88 18.00 8.84
N HIS A 249 -11.83 16.84 8.20
CA HIS A 249 -11.39 15.60 8.84
C HIS A 249 -10.30 14.94 8.02
N GLN A 250 -9.47 14.13 8.68
CA GLN A 250 -8.50 13.25 8.03
C GLN A 250 -9.04 11.82 7.89
N GLY A 251 -8.86 11.22 6.72
CA GLY A 251 -9.23 9.84 6.39
C GLY A 251 -8.21 9.21 5.45
N ASP A 252 -8.47 8.01 4.95
CA ASP A 252 -7.76 7.44 3.81
C ASP A 252 -8.68 7.25 2.60
N LEU A 253 -8.08 7.09 1.42
CA LEU A 253 -8.79 6.77 0.17
C LEU A 253 -8.09 5.68 -0.60
N LEU A 254 -8.84 4.85 -1.33
CA LEU A 254 -8.31 3.77 -2.17
C LEU A 254 -8.89 3.86 -3.58
N TRP A 255 -8.10 4.33 -4.55
CA TRP A 255 -8.53 4.52 -5.94
C TRP A 255 -7.70 3.73 -6.95
N PHE A 256 -8.27 3.49 -8.13
CA PHE A 256 -7.65 2.70 -9.19
C PHE A 256 -7.47 3.51 -10.47
N TYR A 257 -6.31 3.36 -11.08
CA TYR A 257 -5.92 4.05 -12.31
C TYR A 257 -5.46 3.05 -13.36
N ASP A 258 -5.86 3.23 -14.62
CA ASP A 258 -5.31 2.43 -15.71
C ASP A 258 -3.88 2.84 -16.09
N ALA A 259 -3.26 2.10 -17.00
CA ALA A 259 -1.91 2.40 -17.48
C ALA A 259 -1.77 3.74 -18.23
N SER A 260 -2.90 4.39 -18.58
CA SER A 260 -2.95 5.71 -19.22
C SER A 260 -3.23 6.84 -18.22
N GLY A 261 -3.38 6.53 -16.93
CA GLY A 261 -3.65 7.50 -15.88
C GLY A 261 -5.11 7.88 -15.71
N ASN A 262 -6.05 7.18 -16.35
CA ASN A 262 -7.47 7.43 -16.12
C ASN A 262 -7.92 6.75 -14.83
N LYS A 263 -8.70 7.44 -13.99
CA LYS A 263 -9.37 6.79 -12.84
C LYS A 263 -10.41 5.82 -13.39
N VAL A 264 -10.22 4.53 -13.11
CA VAL A 264 -11.10 3.43 -13.59
C VAL A 264 -11.87 2.76 -12.47
N GLY A 265 -11.76 3.29 -11.26
CA GLY A 265 -12.51 2.83 -10.10
C GLY A 265 -11.87 3.28 -8.79
N GLY A 266 -12.22 2.56 -7.75
CA GLY A 266 -11.77 2.76 -6.38
C GLY A 266 -12.69 2.00 -5.45
N ASN A 267 -12.20 1.69 -4.26
CA ASN A 267 -12.99 0.98 -3.28
C ASN A 267 -13.71 1.95 -2.35
N TRP A 268 -13.06 3.07 -1.99
CA TRP A 268 -13.67 4.13 -1.18
C TRP A 268 -13.00 5.49 -1.39
N ASP A 269 -13.77 6.54 -1.08
CA ASP A 269 -13.35 7.94 -1.06
C ASP A 269 -13.02 8.44 0.36
N TRP A 270 -13.31 7.62 1.38
CA TRP A 270 -13.04 7.86 2.80
C TRP A 270 -13.08 6.55 3.58
N GLY A 271 -12.01 6.20 4.29
CA GLY A 271 -11.90 5.02 5.14
C GLY A 271 -11.43 5.33 6.56
N CYS A 272 -10.30 4.76 7.00
CA CYS A 272 -9.81 4.90 8.37
C CYS A 272 -9.54 6.39 8.72
N SER A 273 -10.17 6.91 9.78
CA SER A 273 -9.87 8.26 10.26
C SER A 273 -8.54 8.32 10.98
N HIS A 274 -7.83 9.43 10.75
CA HIS A 274 -6.43 9.60 11.09
C HIS A 274 -5.61 8.34 10.79
N SER A 275 -5.64 7.91 9.53
CA SER A 275 -4.81 6.79 9.07
C SER A 275 -3.34 7.12 9.29
N LEU A 276 -2.80 6.66 10.41
CA LEU A 276 -1.45 6.98 10.86
C LEU A 276 -0.43 6.31 9.94
N ASP A 277 -0.78 5.15 9.42
CA ASP A 277 0.00 4.44 8.42
C ASP A 277 -0.88 3.47 7.62
N VAL A 278 -0.44 3.11 6.41
CA VAL A 278 -1.19 2.26 5.48
C VAL A 278 -0.31 1.22 4.78
N ARG A 279 -0.85 0.02 4.53
CA ARG A 279 -0.23 -1.02 3.68
C ARG A 279 -1.17 -1.45 2.58
N LEU A 280 -0.59 -1.88 1.47
CA LEU A 280 -1.34 -2.33 0.30
C LEU A 280 -0.59 -3.46 -0.41
N ALA A 281 -1.27 -4.58 -0.63
CA ALA A 281 -0.74 -5.70 -1.41
C ALA A 281 -1.84 -6.37 -2.24
N TRP A 282 -1.46 -6.98 -3.36
CA TRP A 282 -2.35 -7.78 -4.19
C TRP A 282 -1.86 -9.24 -4.18
N ASN A 283 -2.76 -10.19 -3.94
CA ASN A 283 -2.38 -11.60 -3.86
C ASN A 283 -2.76 -12.44 -5.10
N GLY A 284 -3.20 -11.79 -6.18
CA GLY A 284 -3.70 -12.46 -7.38
C GLY A 284 -5.22 -12.64 -7.40
N SER A 285 -5.91 -12.45 -6.27
CA SER A 285 -7.37 -12.60 -6.15
C SER A 285 -8.06 -11.53 -5.30
N LEU A 286 -7.36 -11.02 -4.28
CA LEU A 286 -7.84 -10.01 -3.35
C LEU A 286 -6.81 -8.91 -3.17
N LEU A 287 -7.29 -7.67 -3.08
CA LEU A 287 -6.50 -6.50 -2.71
C LEU A 287 -6.60 -6.37 -1.19
N GLY A 288 -5.46 -6.29 -0.51
CA GLY A 288 -5.37 -6.20 0.94
C GLY A 288 -4.94 -4.80 1.38
N PRO A 289 -5.87 -3.85 1.54
CA PRO A 289 -5.59 -2.59 2.21
C PRO A 289 -5.59 -2.78 3.74
N VAL A 290 -4.56 -2.26 4.42
CA VAL A 290 -4.48 -2.23 5.88
C VAL A 290 -4.22 -0.82 6.36
N CYS A 291 -4.95 -0.34 7.37
CA CYS A 291 -4.73 0.94 8.04
C CYS A 291 -4.51 0.76 9.54
N LEU A 292 -3.68 1.63 10.11
CA LEU A 292 -3.65 1.90 11.55
C LEU A 292 -4.50 3.13 11.83
N SER A 293 -5.61 2.96 12.56
CA SER A 293 -6.49 4.07 12.96
C SER A 293 -6.43 4.31 14.47
N ASP A 294 -6.47 5.59 14.83
CA ASP A 294 -6.61 6.02 16.23
C ASP A 294 -8.03 6.47 16.60
N CYS A 295 -9.02 6.30 15.71
CA CYS A 295 -10.38 6.82 15.90
C CYS A 295 -11.49 6.01 15.21
N TYR A 296 -11.65 6.11 13.89
CA TYR A 296 -12.68 5.42 13.11
C TYR A 296 -12.03 4.43 12.13
N PRO A 297 -12.52 3.19 11.97
CA PRO A 297 -13.78 2.64 12.52
C PRO A 297 -13.76 2.38 14.03
N SER A 298 -12.58 2.08 14.53
CA SER A 298 -12.23 1.97 15.95
C SER A 298 -10.75 2.31 16.08
N LYS A 299 -10.25 2.32 17.31
CA LYS A 299 -8.82 2.44 17.59
C LYS A 299 -8.18 1.07 17.41
N ALA A 300 -7.66 0.79 16.23
CA ALA A 300 -7.17 -0.54 15.86
C ALA A 300 -6.37 -0.54 14.55
N ILE A 301 -5.72 -1.67 14.30
CA ILE A 301 -5.24 -2.05 12.97
C ILE A 301 -6.40 -2.75 12.23
N TRP A 302 -6.74 -2.28 11.03
CA TRP A 302 -7.85 -2.78 10.21
C TRP A 302 -7.36 -3.33 8.88
N PHE A 303 -7.89 -4.49 8.47
CA PHE A 303 -7.82 -4.98 7.10
C PHE A 303 -9.15 -4.69 6.41
N ASP A 304 -9.11 -3.77 5.45
CA ASP A 304 -10.29 -3.06 4.95
C ASP A 304 -11.06 -2.39 6.10
N HIS A 305 -11.19 -1.07 6.08
CA HIS A 305 -11.84 -0.34 7.17
C HIS A 305 -13.30 -0.76 7.43
N ARG A 306 -13.98 -1.47 6.51
CA ARG A 306 -15.32 -2.02 6.75
C ARG A 306 -15.33 -3.53 7.01
N GLY A 307 -14.17 -4.15 6.91
CA GLY A 307 -14.00 -5.59 6.96
C GLY A 307 -13.65 -6.07 8.35
N LEU A 308 -12.36 -6.12 8.65
CA LEU A 308 -11.82 -6.93 9.72
C LEU A 308 -10.86 -6.15 10.62
N GLU A 309 -11.23 -6.02 11.90
CA GLU A 309 -10.30 -5.54 12.93
C GLU A 309 -9.22 -6.61 13.16
N LEU A 310 -7.96 -6.30 12.85
CA LEU A 310 -6.83 -7.21 13.03
C LEU A 310 -6.38 -7.23 14.49
N HIS A 311 -6.18 -6.05 15.08
CA HIS A 311 -5.69 -5.90 16.44
C HIS A 311 -6.22 -4.61 17.08
N PRO A 312 -6.83 -4.66 18.27
CA PRO A 312 -7.28 -3.46 18.97
C PRO A 312 -6.09 -2.63 19.48
N GLU A 313 -6.17 -1.32 19.32
CA GLU A 313 -5.14 -0.35 19.70
C GLU A 313 -5.73 0.78 20.57
N PRO A 314 -6.19 0.47 21.80
CA PRO A 314 -6.88 1.44 22.66
C PRO A 314 -6.05 2.67 23.02
N SER A 315 -4.72 2.63 22.88
CA SER A 315 -3.82 3.80 22.94
C SER A 315 -4.11 4.88 21.91
N GLY A 316 -4.85 4.57 20.83
CA GLY A 316 -5.33 5.56 19.86
C GLY A 316 -6.01 6.75 20.55
N ASN A 317 -5.73 7.98 20.13
CA ASN A 317 -6.22 9.18 20.85
C ASN A 317 -7.13 10.11 20.03
N CYS A 318 -7.54 9.74 18.81
CA CYS A 318 -8.27 10.60 17.88
C CYS A 318 -7.58 11.95 17.63
N ALA A 319 -6.25 11.98 17.69
CA ALA A 319 -5.44 13.19 17.55
C ALA A 319 -4.07 12.91 16.89
N GLY A 320 -3.99 11.84 16.09
CA GLY A 320 -2.80 11.50 15.31
C GLY A 320 -1.80 10.60 16.06
N SER A 321 -2.22 9.81 17.03
CA SER A 321 -1.30 8.98 17.84
C SER A 321 -1.86 7.61 18.20
N SER A 322 -0.98 6.61 18.15
CA SER A 322 -1.18 5.23 18.64
C SER A 322 0.18 4.68 19.11
N ASN A 323 0.17 3.65 19.97
CA ASN A 323 1.38 2.90 20.32
C ASN A 323 1.72 1.79 19.32
N ALA A 324 0.92 1.61 18.26
CA ALA A 324 1.24 0.66 17.21
C ALA A 324 2.03 1.28 16.05
N GLU A 325 2.75 0.41 15.35
CA GLU A 325 3.41 0.71 14.08
C GLU A 325 3.12 -0.44 13.11
N LEU A 326 2.73 -0.11 11.87
CA LEU A 326 2.53 -1.13 10.84
C LEU A 326 3.86 -1.65 10.31
N GLY A 327 3.91 -2.95 10.07
CA GLY A 327 5.06 -3.63 9.49
C GLY A 327 4.95 -3.90 8.01
N GLY A 328 5.27 -5.10 7.55
CA GLY A 328 5.05 -5.49 6.15
C GLY A 328 3.70 -6.19 5.94
N LEU A 329 3.23 -6.16 4.69
CA LEU A 329 2.07 -6.92 4.23
C LEU A 329 2.49 -7.84 3.09
N VAL A 330 2.54 -9.14 3.35
CA VAL A 330 3.00 -10.15 2.39
C VAL A 330 1.81 -10.90 1.81
N PRO A 331 1.54 -10.79 0.49
CA PRO A 331 0.49 -11.57 -0.16
C PRO A 331 0.87 -13.05 -0.24
N THR A 332 -0.14 -13.91 -0.09
CA THR A 332 -0.06 -15.37 -0.28
C THR A 332 -1.25 -15.84 -1.09
N ALA A 333 -1.20 -17.04 -1.67
CA ALA A 333 -2.35 -17.58 -2.41
C ALA A 333 -3.63 -17.66 -1.56
N GLY A 334 -3.51 -17.85 -0.24
CA GLY A 334 -4.64 -17.99 0.67
C GLY A 334 -5.08 -16.69 1.37
N GLY A 335 -4.39 -15.57 1.13
CA GLY A 335 -4.61 -14.33 1.86
C GLY A 335 -3.33 -13.52 2.05
N PHE A 336 -3.03 -13.10 3.28
CA PHE A 336 -1.93 -12.21 3.60
C PHE A 336 -1.29 -12.55 4.94
N PHE A 337 -0.01 -12.24 5.09
CA PHE A 337 0.63 -12.06 6.38
C PHE A 337 0.82 -10.57 6.65
N VAL A 338 0.54 -10.15 7.87
CA VAL A 338 0.69 -8.78 8.36
C VAL A 338 1.66 -8.83 9.52
N SER A 339 2.72 -8.01 9.50
CA SER A 339 3.48 -7.74 10.71
C SER A 339 3.16 -6.35 11.24
N PHE A 340 3.34 -6.16 12.54
CA PHE A 340 3.18 -4.88 13.23
C PHE A 340 3.96 -4.90 14.53
N VAL A 341 4.14 -3.73 15.13
CA VAL A 341 4.64 -3.57 16.48
C VAL A 341 3.52 -3.00 17.34
N SER A 342 3.37 -3.49 18.57
CA SER A 342 2.41 -2.94 19.53
C SER A 342 2.82 -3.25 20.97
N ALA A 343 2.48 -2.35 21.88
CA ALA A 343 2.64 -2.53 23.33
C ALA A 343 1.36 -3.00 24.03
N GLU A 344 0.25 -3.16 23.31
CA GLU A 344 -1.06 -3.43 23.92
C GLU A 344 -1.12 -4.85 24.51
N GLY A 345 -1.36 -4.92 25.82
CA GLY A 345 -1.31 -6.18 26.56
C GLY A 345 0.10 -6.76 26.73
N ARG A 346 1.15 -5.96 26.46
CA ARG A 346 2.56 -6.34 26.50
C ARG A 346 3.33 -5.50 27.52
N ALA A 347 4.56 -5.92 27.83
CA ALA A 347 5.44 -5.21 28.76
C ALA A 347 6.32 -4.15 28.06
N SER A 348 6.44 -4.25 26.75
CA SER A 348 7.17 -3.36 25.83
C SER A 348 6.50 -3.42 24.45
N HIS A 349 6.97 -2.61 23.50
CA HIS A 349 6.58 -2.76 22.10
C HIS A 349 7.21 -4.02 21.52
N ASP A 350 6.41 -5.01 21.13
CA ASP A 350 6.90 -6.27 20.56
C ASP A 350 6.50 -6.44 19.10
N VAL A 351 7.25 -7.26 18.37
CA VAL A 351 6.94 -7.60 16.97
C VAL A 351 5.89 -8.70 16.91
N ALA A 352 4.81 -8.44 16.19
CA ALA A 352 3.74 -9.39 15.92
C ALA A 352 3.69 -9.81 14.45
N LEU A 353 3.14 -11.00 14.22
CA LEU A 353 2.77 -11.56 12.94
C LEU A 353 1.33 -12.08 13.02
N LEU A 354 0.53 -11.80 12.00
CA LEU A 354 -0.86 -12.25 11.90
C LEU A 354 -1.16 -12.68 10.46
N GLN A 355 -1.96 -13.73 10.31
CA GLN A 355 -2.46 -14.16 9.01
C GLN A 355 -3.89 -13.66 8.78
N VAL A 356 -4.19 -13.19 7.58
CA VAL A 356 -5.54 -12.88 7.11
C VAL A 356 -5.85 -13.80 5.93
N SER A 357 -7.00 -14.45 5.92
CA SER A 357 -7.44 -15.29 4.79
C SER A 357 -8.24 -14.49 3.75
N ASN A 358 -8.35 -15.03 2.53
CA ASN A 358 -9.21 -14.45 1.47
C ASN A 358 -10.69 -14.36 1.85
N SER A 359 -11.15 -15.11 2.85
CA SER A 359 -12.51 -15.05 3.39
C SER A 359 -12.66 -14.05 4.55
N TYR A 360 -11.75 -13.08 4.67
CA TYR A 360 -11.76 -12.07 5.73
C TYR A 360 -11.80 -12.67 7.14
N GLN A 361 -11.07 -13.76 7.36
CA GLN A 361 -10.83 -14.34 8.70
C GLN A 361 -9.39 -14.09 9.11
N LYS A 362 -9.17 -13.61 10.34
CA LYS A 362 -7.83 -13.49 10.93
C LYS A 362 -7.45 -14.75 11.72
N GLY A 363 -6.18 -15.11 11.65
CA GLY A 363 -5.55 -16.04 12.57
C GLY A 363 -5.26 -15.40 13.93
N GLU A 364 -4.67 -16.19 14.82
CA GLU A 364 -4.16 -15.68 16.09
C GLU A 364 -2.95 -14.77 15.86
N VAL A 365 -2.80 -13.74 16.69
CA VAL A 365 -1.58 -12.93 16.74
C VAL A 365 -0.45 -13.80 17.29
N ARG A 366 0.68 -13.82 16.57
CA ARG A 366 1.91 -14.51 16.94
C ARG A 366 2.98 -13.48 17.22
N TRP A 367 3.41 -13.37 18.47
CA TRP A 367 4.50 -12.48 18.85
C TRP A 367 5.84 -13.16 18.52
N LEU A 368 6.64 -12.50 17.68
CA LEU A 368 7.98 -12.93 17.32
C LEU A 368 9.00 -12.53 18.40
N THR A 369 8.65 -11.57 19.25
CA THR A 369 9.45 -11.11 20.39
C THR A 369 8.62 -11.08 21.68
N ASP A 370 9.32 -11.19 22.80
CA ASP A 370 8.79 -11.02 24.16
C ASP A 370 9.96 -10.59 25.06
N THR A 371 10.59 -9.47 24.70
CA THR A 371 11.87 -9.07 25.30
C THR A 371 11.67 -7.93 26.30
N ALA A 372 11.36 -8.28 27.56
CA ALA A 372 11.08 -7.30 28.60
C ALA A 372 12.14 -6.17 28.70
N GLY A 373 11.71 -4.92 28.55
CA GLY A 373 12.55 -3.73 28.66
C GLY A 373 13.39 -3.43 27.42
N VAL A 374 13.19 -4.15 26.32
CA VAL A 374 13.66 -3.78 25.00
C VAL A 374 12.46 -3.24 24.23
N GLU A 375 12.62 -2.11 23.57
CA GLU A 375 11.61 -1.58 22.66
C GLU A 375 11.95 -2.05 21.25
N GLU A 376 11.09 -2.87 20.67
CA GLU A 376 11.12 -3.24 19.27
C GLU A 376 10.35 -2.21 18.43
N GLN A 377 10.84 -1.90 17.23
CA GLN A 377 10.25 -0.91 16.32
C GLN A 377 10.64 -1.19 14.87
N SER A 378 10.06 -0.43 13.91
CA SER A 378 10.49 -0.43 12.51
C SER A 378 10.46 -1.84 11.88
N VAL A 379 9.40 -2.63 12.14
CA VAL A 379 9.34 -4.01 11.62
C VAL A 379 9.04 -4.03 10.12
N HIS A 380 9.69 -4.93 9.40
CA HIS A 380 9.49 -5.20 7.98
C HIS A 380 9.22 -6.69 7.76
N LEU A 381 8.45 -7.00 6.72
CA LEU A 381 8.12 -8.36 6.32
C LEU A 381 8.15 -8.50 4.80
N ALA A 382 8.76 -9.57 4.31
CA ALA A 382 8.79 -9.93 2.89
C ALA A 382 8.66 -11.44 2.69
N PRO A 383 8.11 -11.91 1.55
CA PRO A 383 8.16 -13.32 1.20
C PRO A 383 9.60 -13.77 0.97
N TYR A 384 9.95 -14.97 1.48
CA TYR A 384 11.26 -15.58 1.30
C TYR A 384 11.08 -17.08 1.02
N GLY A 385 10.60 -17.39 -0.19
CA GLY A 385 10.21 -18.75 -0.57
C GLY A 385 9.02 -19.25 0.27
N PRO A 386 9.10 -20.43 0.92
CA PRO A 386 8.05 -20.91 1.82
C PRO A 386 8.04 -20.22 3.20
N ALA A 387 9.10 -19.45 3.49
CA ALA A 387 9.23 -18.68 4.71
C ALA A 387 8.94 -17.20 4.45
N LEU A 388 9.00 -16.41 5.51
CA LEU A 388 8.97 -14.96 5.49
C LEU A 388 10.31 -14.45 6.03
N PHE A 389 10.84 -13.37 5.45
CA PHE A 389 11.92 -12.62 6.04
C PHE A 389 11.32 -11.49 6.87
N ALA A 390 11.63 -11.48 8.18
CA ALA A 390 11.28 -10.41 9.09
C ALA A 390 12.55 -9.65 9.50
N ALA A 391 12.48 -8.32 9.57
CA ALA A 391 13.55 -7.48 10.09
C ALA A 391 12.97 -6.39 10.99
N TRP A 392 13.69 -6.00 12.04
CA TRP A 392 13.23 -4.96 12.98
C TRP A 392 14.41 -4.33 13.72
N GLU A 393 14.17 -3.21 14.39
CA GLU A 393 15.14 -2.61 15.31
C GLU A 393 14.83 -3.02 16.76
N ALA A 394 15.87 -3.36 17.52
CA ALA A 394 15.78 -3.72 18.93
C ALA A 394 17.08 -3.37 19.65
N GLY A 395 17.02 -2.63 20.75
CA GLY A 395 18.20 -2.32 21.58
C GLY A 395 19.36 -1.64 20.83
N GLY A 396 19.05 -0.84 19.81
CA GLY A 396 20.04 -0.16 18.94
C GLY A 396 20.68 -1.07 17.88
N GLN A 397 20.21 -2.31 17.73
CA GLN A 397 20.62 -3.22 16.66
C GLN A 397 19.50 -3.36 15.63
N ARG A 398 19.88 -3.76 14.42
CA ARG A 398 18.94 -4.21 13.39
C ARG A 398 19.05 -5.71 13.27
N LEU A 399 17.94 -6.39 13.53
CA LEU A 399 17.84 -7.83 13.57
C LEU A 399 17.13 -8.32 12.32
N GLY A 400 17.47 -9.53 11.88
CA GLY A 400 16.73 -10.25 10.86
C GLY A 400 16.50 -11.70 11.26
N ALA A 401 15.36 -12.24 10.83
CA ALA A 401 14.98 -13.63 11.03
C ALA A 401 14.24 -14.19 9.81
N LEU A 402 14.34 -15.50 9.61
CA LEU A 402 13.38 -16.23 8.79
C LEU A 402 12.33 -16.83 9.70
N VAL A 403 11.07 -16.63 9.36
CA VAL A 403 9.92 -17.16 10.10
C VAL A 403 9.04 -17.99 9.19
N ASP A 404 8.46 -19.06 9.70
CA ASP A 404 7.44 -19.81 8.96
C ASP A 404 6.05 -19.16 9.11
N GLY A 405 5.06 -19.70 8.38
CA GLY A 405 3.68 -19.21 8.44
C GLY A 405 2.98 -19.40 9.78
N SER A 406 3.57 -20.14 10.74
CA SER A 406 3.07 -20.26 12.11
C SER A 406 3.66 -19.20 13.05
N GLY A 407 4.65 -18.44 12.60
CA GLY A 407 5.43 -17.50 13.40
C GLY A 407 6.65 -18.13 14.09
N SER A 408 7.00 -19.38 13.77
CA SER A 408 8.19 -20.03 14.34
C SER A 408 9.46 -19.54 13.65
N LEU A 409 10.50 -19.23 14.44
CA LEU A 409 11.80 -18.83 13.93
C LEU A 409 12.53 -20.03 13.30
N LEU A 410 12.90 -19.90 12.02
CA LEU A 410 13.69 -20.88 11.27
C LEU A 410 15.19 -20.54 11.32
N ILE A 411 15.52 -19.25 11.22
CA ILE A 411 16.88 -18.69 11.34
C ILE A 411 16.77 -17.36 12.08
N GLY A 412 17.73 -17.05 12.95
CA GLY A 412 17.77 -15.80 13.70
C GLY A 412 16.88 -15.81 14.97
N PRO A 413 16.65 -14.65 15.59
CA PRO A 413 17.13 -13.33 15.18
C PRO A 413 18.65 -13.22 15.23
N GLU A 414 19.25 -12.59 14.22
CA GLU A 414 20.68 -12.26 14.23
C GLU A 414 20.89 -10.80 13.79
N PRO A 415 21.95 -10.12 14.29
CA PRO A 415 22.29 -8.77 13.86
C PRO A 415 22.68 -8.75 12.38
N LEU A 416 22.13 -7.79 11.64
CA LEU A 416 22.42 -7.56 10.23
C LEU A 416 23.06 -6.18 10.04
N ALA A 417 24.11 -6.12 9.22
CA ALA A 417 24.76 -4.87 8.82
C ALA A 417 23.95 -4.19 7.70
N LEU A 418 22.76 -3.71 8.05
CA LEU A 418 21.83 -3.03 7.15
C LEU A 418 21.29 -1.75 7.77
N SER A 419 20.58 -0.98 6.93
CA SER A 419 19.75 0.14 7.35
C SER A 419 18.43 0.05 6.59
N PHE A 420 17.35 0.39 7.28
CA PHE A 420 16.04 0.62 6.71
C PHE A 420 15.37 1.74 7.52
N ASN A 421 14.35 2.33 6.94
CA ASN A 421 13.48 3.31 7.60
C ASN A 421 12.24 2.60 8.16
N ARG A 422 11.31 3.35 8.77
CA ARG A 422 10.09 2.79 9.37
C ARG A 422 9.00 2.42 8.37
N GLN A 423 8.98 3.05 7.20
CA GLN A 423 7.78 3.12 6.36
C GLN A 423 7.88 2.41 5.01
N THR A 424 9.07 2.05 4.49
CA THR A 424 9.17 1.41 3.17
C THR A 424 8.91 -0.08 3.25
N ASP A 425 8.08 -0.60 2.36
CA ASP A 425 7.95 -2.05 2.20
C ASP A 425 9.21 -2.66 1.55
N PHE A 426 9.57 -3.87 1.96
CA PHE A 426 10.62 -4.63 1.28
C PHE A 426 10.11 -5.17 -0.07
N ALA A 427 10.92 -5.00 -1.11
CA ALA A 427 10.62 -5.48 -2.45
C ALA A 427 10.93 -6.97 -2.58
N SER A 428 10.03 -7.68 -3.27
CA SER A 428 10.24 -9.08 -3.67
C SER A 428 10.71 -9.12 -5.11
N PHE A 429 11.81 -9.79 -5.35
CA PHE A 429 12.34 -9.98 -6.70
C PHE A 429 11.76 -11.24 -7.33
N SER A 430 11.69 -11.27 -8.65
CA SER A 430 11.26 -12.42 -9.46
C SER A 430 12.08 -13.68 -9.21
N ASN A 431 13.36 -13.55 -8.85
CA ASN A 431 14.21 -14.67 -8.44
C ASN A 431 13.98 -15.12 -6.97
N GLY A 432 13.07 -14.45 -6.25
CA GLY A 432 12.72 -14.68 -4.86
C GLY A 432 13.62 -13.98 -3.84
N ASP A 433 14.63 -13.22 -4.27
CA ASP A 433 15.41 -12.37 -3.37
C ASP A 433 14.51 -11.31 -2.73
N VAL A 434 14.93 -10.81 -1.57
CA VAL A 434 14.30 -9.67 -0.92
C VAL A 434 15.26 -8.50 -1.00
N GLY A 435 14.77 -7.31 -1.32
CA GLY A 435 15.60 -6.11 -1.30
C GLY A 435 14.87 -4.86 -0.83
N TRP A 436 15.65 -3.87 -0.44
CA TRP A 436 15.16 -2.56 -0.05
C TRP A 436 16.27 -1.52 -0.26
N ALA A 437 15.91 -0.25 -0.20
CA ALA A 437 16.85 0.84 -0.36
C ALA A 437 16.87 1.74 0.88
N TYR A 438 18.02 2.36 1.13
CA TYR A 438 18.23 3.33 2.20
C TYR A 438 19.12 4.46 1.69
N GLY A 439 18.76 5.70 2.03
CA GLY A 439 19.51 6.88 1.61
C GLY A 439 20.09 7.64 2.79
N SER A 440 21.31 8.15 2.65
CA SER A 440 21.95 9.00 3.64
C SER A 440 22.97 9.92 2.98
N GLY A 441 22.74 11.24 3.07
CA GLY A 441 23.62 12.21 2.43
C GLY A 441 23.67 11.98 0.92
N SER A 442 24.87 11.87 0.34
CA SER A 442 25.05 11.67 -1.11
C SER A 442 25.16 10.19 -1.52
N GLU A 443 24.65 9.27 -0.69
CA GLU A 443 24.69 7.83 -0.93
C GLU A 443 23.29 7.22 -0.86
N LEU A 444 23.01 6.35 -1.83
CA LEU A 444 21.89 5.44 -1.86
C LEU A 444 22.42 4.01 -1.79
N THR A 445 22.02 3.24 -0.79
CA THR A 445 22.43 1.86 -0.61
C THR A 445 21.24 0.94 -0.87
N VAL A 446 21.41 0.02 -1.82
CA VAL A 446 20.48 -1.06 -2.10
C VAL A 446 20.96 -2.31 -1.37
N TYR A 447 20.12 -2.83 -0.49
CA TYR A 447 20.34 -4.09 0.18
C TYR A 447 19.59 -5.20 -0.55
N ARG A 448 20.24 -6.35 -0.73
CA ARG A 448 19.63 -7.53 -1.31
C ARG A 448 19.98 -8.75 -0.47
N LEU A 449 18.97 -9.42 0.07
CA LEU A 449 19.07 -10.68 0.75
C LEU A 449 18.78 -11.80 -0.27
N ARG A 450 19.84 -12.52 -0.64
CA ARG A 450 19.73 -13.65 -1.58
C ARG A 450 18.79 -14.71 -1.02
N ARG A 451 17.84 -15.19 -1.83
CA ARG A 451 17.04 -16.38 -1.54
C ARG A 451 17.89 -17.64 -1.63
N CYS A 452 17.71 -18.50 -0.64
CA CYS A 452 18.17 -19.86 -0.71
C CYS A 452 17.01 -20.83 -0.98
N PRO A 453 17.24 -21.87 -1.79
CA PRO A 453 16.25 -22.92 -2.03
C PRO A 453 15.96 -23.75 -0.78
#